data_AF-A0A7V4V0Q9-F1
#
_entry.id   AF-A0A7V4V0Q9-F1
#
_cell.length_a   1.000
_cell.length_b   1.000
_cell.length_c   1.000
_cell.angle_alpha   90.00
_cell.angle_beta   90.00
_cell.angle_gamma   90.00
#
_symmetry.space_group_name_H-M   'P 1'
#
loop_
_entity.id
_entity.type
_entity.pdbx_description
1 polymer ?
#
loop_
_entity_poly.entity_id
_entity_poly.type
_entity_poly.pdbx_seq_one_letter_code
_entity_poly.pdbx_strand_id
1 'polypeptide(L)'
;MKDEKSAVSARRRFVLQTMQGVGLAALGGVTWSAYVNEAKSAPLVLRPPGAVTENDFMAKCIRCGLCVEACPFHTLKLAKINDQAPLGTPFFTARIIPCYMCKDIPCVSPCPTGALDRKLVSKKDTSGVEKLDIKMSKMGVATIDSDQCIAFWGIQCDACYRACPLMGQAIVIDASRNDRTGKHALMTPRVV
;
A
#
# COMPACT_ATOMS: atom_id res chain seq x y z
N MET A 1 61.29 -9.31 21.97
CA MET A 1 60.00 -9.28 22.69
C MET A 1 59.11 -10.33 22.06
N LYS A 2 59.13 -11.57 22.58
CA LYS A 2 58.32 -12.69 22.08
C LYS A 2 57.14 -12.82 23.03
N ASP A 3 55.93 -12.53 22.54
CA ASP A 3 54.70 -12.67 23.31
C ASP A 3 54.46 -14.15 23.66
N GLU A 4 54.51 -14.44 24.95
CA GLU A 4 54.24 -15.75 25.53
C GLU A 4 52.72 -15.97 25.59
N LYS A 5 52.16 -16.59 24.54
CA LYS A 5 50.74 -17.00 24.53
C LYS A 5 50.57 -18.21 25.47
N SER A 6 50.13 -17.95 26.70
CA SER A 6 49.70 -18.97 27.65
C SER A 6 48.70 -19.93 26.99
N ALA A 7 48.98 -21.24 27.03
CA ALA A 7 48.10 -22.26 26.47
C ALA A 7 46.76 -22.31 27.23
N VAL A 8 45.73 -21.72 26.64
CA VAL A 8 44.38 -21.71 27.20
C VAL A 8 43.85 -23.15 27.28
N SER A 9 43.55 -23.62 28.50
CA SER A 9 42.99 -24.96 28.75
C SER A 9 41.77 -25.26 27.87
N ALA A 10 41.66 -26.50 27.40
CA ALA A 10 40.59 -26.95 26.49
C ALA A 10 39.18 -26.63 27.02
N ARG A 11 38.97 -26.70 28.34
CA ARG A 11 37.68 -26.36 28.98
C ARG A 11 37.35 -24.87 28.85
N ARG A 12 38.36 -23.99 29.01
CA ARG A 12 38.19 -22.53 28.88
C ARG A 12 37.95 -22.13 27.42
N ARG A 13 38.61 -22.81 26.48
CA ARG A 13 38.39 -22.61 25.04
C ARG A 13 36.97 -23.02 24.62
N PHE A 14 36.49 -24.16 25.12
CA PHE A 14 35.13 -24.64 24.87
C PHE A 14 34.06 -23.65 25.38
N VAL A 15 34.20 -23.14 26.61
CA VAL A 15 33.28 -22.13 27.19
C VAL A 15 33.31 -20.81 26.39
N LEU A 16 34.49 -20.33 26.00
CA LEU A 16 34.61 -19.12 25.19
C LEU A 16 33.98 -19.28 23.80
N GLN A 17 34.18 -20.43 23.14
CA GLN A 17 33.60 -20.71 21.82
C GLN A 17 32.08 -20.86 21.88
N THR A 18 31.53 -21.47 22.94
CA THR A 18 30.07 -21.53 23.13
C THR A 18 29.47 -20.16 23.40
N MET A 19 30.11 -19.32 24.23
CA MET A 19 29.67 -17.94 24.45
C MET A 19 29.70 -17.10 23.17
N GLN A 20 30.75 -17.23 22.35
CA GLN A 20 30.83 -16.57 21.04
C GLN A 20 29.75 -17.06 20.07
N GLY A 21 29.47 -18.37 20.06
CA GLY A 21 28.40 -18.95 19.25
C GLY A 21 27.01 -18.45 19.65
N VAL A 22 26.72 -18.38 20.96
CA VAL A 22 25.47 -17.81 21.47
C VAL A 22 25.37 -16.32 21.15
N GLY A 23 26.46 -15.56 21.30
CA GLY A 23 26.50 -14.14 20.94
C GLY A 23 26.20 -13.89 19.45
N LEU A 24 26.82 -14.66 18.55
CA LEU A 24 26.57 -14.59 17.11
C LEU A 24 25.14 -15.00 16.75
N ALA A 25 24.61 -16.07 17.37
CA ALA A 25 23.24 -16.50 17.16
C ALA A 25 22.23 -15.46 17.65
N ALA A 26 22.49 -14.81 18.79
CA ALA A 26 21.65 -13.74 19.31
C ALA A 26 21.66 -12.52 18.39
N LEU A 27 22.83 -12.09 17.91
CA LEU A 27 22.94 -10.99 16.94
C LEU A 27 22.27 -11.32 15.61
N GLY A 28 22.45 -12.54 15.11
CA GLY A 28 21.76 -13.02 13.91
C GLY A 28 20.24 -13.07 14.10
N GLY A 29 19.76 -13.53 15.25
CA GLY A 29 18.34 -13.56 15.59
C GLY A 29 17.72 -12.18 15.69
N VAL A 30 18.40 -11.22 16.33
CA VAL A 30 17.93 -9.83 16.46
C VAL A 30 17.93 -9.13 15.11
N THR A 31 18.98 -9.25 14.31
CA THR A 31 19.03 -8.63 12.97
C THR A 31 17.97 -9.20 12.04
N TRP A 32 17.76 -10.52 12.06
CA TRP A 32 16.69 -11.16 11.30
C TRP A 32 15.30 -10.75 11.79
N SER A 33 15.09 -10.69 13.12
CA SER A 33 13.81 -10.26 13.70
C SER A 33 13.47 -8.82 13.34
N ALA A 34 14.45 -7.91 13.40
CA ALA A 34 14.26 -6.52 12.99
C ALA A 34 13.89 -6.42 11.50
N TYR A 35 14.59 -7.17 10.63
CA TYR A 35 14.29 -7.20 9.20
C TYR A 35 12.89 -7.75 8.89
N VAL A 36 12.50 -8.86 9.53
CA VAL A 36 11.17 -9.46 9.34
C VAL A 36 10.05 -8.55 9.85
N ASN A 37 10.29 -7.81 10.93
CA ASN A 37 9.30 -6.89 11.47
C ASN A 37 9.07 -5.71 10.52
N GLU A 38 10.14 -5.10 10.02
CA GLU A 38 10.07 -4.01 9.04
C GLU A 38 9.33 -4.45 7.76
N ALA A 39 9.59 -5.67 7.28
CA ALA A 39 8.91 -6.22 6.11
C ALA A 39 7.39 -6.44 6.29
N LYS A 40 6.89 -6.48 7.53
CA LYS A 40 5.44 -6.58 7.84
C LYS A 40 4.78 -5.21 7.96
N SER A 41 5.51 -4.20 8.42
CA SER A 41 4.96 -2.87 8.72
C SER A 41 4.95 -1.97 7.49
N ALA A 42 3.91 -2.15 6.68
CA ALA A 42 3.63 -1.31 5.53
C ALA A 42 2.21 -0.73 5.58
N PRO A 43 1.91 0.15 6.57
CA PRO A 43 0.53 0.51 6.92
C PRO A 43 -0.24 1.28 5.85
N LEU A 44 0.43 1.78 4.81
CA LEU A 44 -0.17 2.66 3.78
C LEU A 44 -0.06 2.09 2.35
N VAL A 45 0.14 0.78 2.21
CA VAL A 45 0.23 0.16 0.88
C VAL A 45 -1.14 0.07 0.24
N LEU A 46 -1.24 0.62 -0.97
CA LEU A 46 -2.44 0.49 -1.80
C LEU A 46 -2.45 -0.88 -2.49
N ARG A 47 -3.50 -1.65 -2.22
CA ARG A 47 -3.71 -2.99 -2.77
C ARG A 47 -4.63 -2.95 -4.01
N PRO A 48 -4.53 -3.95 -4.91
CA PRO A 48 -5.42 -4.05 -6.07
C PRO A 48 -6.92 -4.11 -5.68
N PRO A 49 -7.84 -3.87 -6.64
CA PRO A 49 -9.27 -4.04 -6.40
C PRO A 49 -9.58 -5.43 -5.85
N GLY A 50 -10.55 -5.53 -4.94
CA GLY A 50 -11.00 -6.82 -4.39
C GLY A 50 -10.03 -7.48 -3.41
N ALA A 51 -8.97 -6.81 -2.98
CA ALA A 51 -8.13 -7.31 -1.90
C ALA A 51 -8.96 -7.50 -0.62
N VAL A 52 -8.79 -8.67 0.00
CA VAL A 52 -9.32 -8.94 1.34
C VAL A 52 -8.55 -8.12 2.40
N THR A 53 -8.88 -8.29 3.68
CA THR A 53 -8.15 -7.60 4.76
C THR A 53 -6.65 -7.89 4.67
N GLU A 54 -5.80 -6.95 5.08
CA GLU A 54 -4.34 -7.09 4.88
C GLU A 54 -3.78 -8.39 5.49
N ASN A 55 -4.26 -8.80 6.68
CA ASN A 55 -3.84 -10.05 7.31
C ASN A 55 -4.24 -11.28 6.48
N ASP A 56 -5.48 -11.34 6.00
CA ASP A 56 -5.95 -12.43 5.15
C ASP A 56 -5.28 -12.44 3.79
N PHE A 57 -4.99 -11.25 3.25
CA PHE A 57 -4.32 -11.06 1.98
C PHE A 57 -2.92 -11.64 2.05
N MET A 58 -2.19 -11.32 3.12
CA MET A 58 -0.84 -11.85 3.37
C MET A 58 -0.83 -13.37 3.59
N ALA A 59 -1.90 -13.94 4.18
CA ALA A 59 -2.03 -15.38 4.35
C ALA A 59 -2.39 -16.13 3.06
N LYS A 60 -3.21 -15.53 2.18
CA LYS A 60 -3.71 -16.17 0.95
C LYS A 60 -2.85 -15.89 -0.28
N CYS A 61 -2.10 -14.79 -0.30
CA CYS A 61 -1.32 -14.41 -1.48
C CYS A 61 -0.11 -15.32 -1.66
N ILE A 62 -0.15 -16.18 -2.67
CA ILE A 62 0.97 -17.06 -3.05
C ILE A 62 2.01 -16.37 -3.95
N ARG A 63 1.92 -15.04 -4.14
CA ARG A 63 2.89 -14.23 -4.89
C ARG A 63 3.09 -14.69 -6.35
N CYS A 64 2.03 -15.20 -6.98
CA CYS A 64 2.10 -15.76 -8.33
C CYS A 64 2.20 -14.71 -9.46
N GLY A 65 1.89 -13.44 -9.20
CA GLY A 65 2.03 -12.37 -10.20
C GLY A 65 0.92 -12.29 -11.26
N LEU A 66 -0.02 -13.23 -11.33
CA LEU A 66 -1.08 -13.25 -12.35
C LEU A 66 -1.94 -11.97 -12.38
N CYS A 67 -2.18 -11.35 -11.22
CA CYS A 67 -2.90 -10.07 -11.14
C CYS A 67 -2.14 -8.91 -11.80
N VAL A 68 -0.80 -8.93 -11.76
CA VAL A 68 0.07 -7.93 -12.38
C VAL A 68 0.07 -8.08 -13.89
N GLU A 69 0.16 -9.32 -14.37
CA GLU A 69 0.11 -9.64 -15.80
C GLU A 69 -1.25 -9.27 -16.43
N ALA A 70 -2.34 -9.56 -15.72
CA ALA A 70 -3.69 -9.23 -16.18
C ALA A 70 -4.04 -7.73 -16.10
N CYS A 71 -3.16 -6.88 -15.56
CA CYS A 71 -3.39 -5.45 -15.49
C CYS A 71 -3.01 -4.77 -16.83
N PRO A 72 -3.99 -4.28 -17.63
CA PRO A 72 -3.70 -3.76 -18.98
C PRO A 72 -2.88 -2.48 -18.98
N PHE A 73 -2.88 -1.73 -17.88
CA PHE A 73 -2.18 -0.45 -17.74
C PHE A 73 -0.86 -0.56 -16.99
N HIS A 74 -0.43 -1.77 -16.62
CA HIS A 74 0.78 -2.01 -15.81
C HIS A 74 0.84 -1.16 -14.53
N THR A 75 -0.32 -0.84 -13.96
CA THR A 75 -0.46 -0.11 -12.69
C THR A 75 0.12 -0.94 -11.55
N LEU A 76 -0.21 -2.24 -11.53
CA LEU A 76 0.20 -3.15 -10.49
C LEU A 76 1.65 -3.58 -10.69
N LYS A 77 2.41 -3.69 -9.60
CA LYS A 77 3.78 -4.18 -9.58
C LYS A 77 3.97 -5.14 -8.41
N LEU A 78 4.87 -6.11 -8.58
CA LEU A 78 5.32 -6.93 -7.46
C LEU A 78 6.37 -6.16 -6.67
N ALA A 79 6.19 -6.12 -5.36
CA ALA A 79 7.13 -5.48 -4.44
C ALA A 79 8.51 -6.13 -4.52
N LYS A 80 9.52 -5.29 -4.72
CA LYS A 80 10.94 -5.62 -4.67
C LYS A 80 11.51 -5.31 -3.30
N ILE A 81 12.77 -5.70 -3.09
CA ILE A 81 13.54 -5.28 -1.93
C ILE A 81 13.63 -3.74 -1.95
N ASN A 82 13.29 -3.10 -0.83
CA ASN A 82 13.14 -1.64 -0.63
C ASN A 82 11.83 -0.99 -1.13
N ASP A 83 10.87 -1.76 -1.66
CA ASP A 83 9.54 -1.20 -1.89
C ASP A 83 8.78 -1.07 -0.55
N GLN A 84 7.79 -0.17 -0.53
CA GLN A 84 6.95 0.08 0.64
C GLN A 84 6.03 -1.10 0.98
N ALA A 85 5.99 -2.14 0.15
CA ALA A 85 5.09 -3.28 0.31
C ALA A 85 5.87 -4.58 0.62
N PRO A 86 5.24 -5.55 1.31
CA PRO A 86 5.87 -6.84 1.59
C PRO A 86 6.37 -7.53 0.32
N LEU A 87 7.60 -8.05 0.36
CA LEU A 87 8.29 -8.61 -0.80
C LEU A 87 7.43 -9.61 -1.59
N GLY A 88 7.35 -9.40 -2.91
CA GLY A 88 6.63 -10.27 -3.83
C GLY A 88 5.10 -10.14 -3.78
N THR A 89 4.56 -9.20 -3.01
CA THR A 89 3.11 -8.92 -3.02
C THR A 89 2.76 -7.81 -4.01
N PRO A 90 1.58 -7.84 -4.65
CA PRO A 90 1.18 -6.83 -5.60
C PRO A 90 0.76 -5.54 -4.89
N PHE A 91 1.22 -4.40 -5.41
CA PHE A 91 0.85 -3.07 -4.95
C PHE A 91 0.91 -2.07 -6.12
N PHE A 92 0.46 -0.85 -5.89
CA PHE A 92 0.66 0.25 -6.84
C PHE A 92 0.87 1.58 -6.13
N THR A 93 1.48 2.52 -6.84
CA THR A 93 1.72 3.88 -6.35
C THR A 93 0.84 4.85 -7.13
N ALA A 94 -0.26 5.30 -6.53
CA ALA A 94 -1.27 6.12 -7.18
C ALA A 94 -0.73 7.42 -7.82
N ARG A 95 0.33 8.01 -7.24
CA ARG A 95 0.96 9.24 -7.77
C ARG A 95 1.81 9.02 -9.03
N ILE A 96 2.19 7.78 -9.35
CA ILE A 96 3.04 7.46 -10.51
C ILE A 96 2.18 6.92 -11.64
N ILE A 97 1.51 5.80 -11.42
CA ILE A 97 0.54 5.22 -12.34
C ILE A 97 -0.69 4.86 -11.49
N PRO A 98 -1.84 5.53 -11.67
CA PRO A 98 -3.03 5.25 -10.89
C PRO A 98 -3.73 3.98 -11.38
N CYS A 99 -4.68 3.50 -10.58
CA CYS A 99 -5.66 2.52 -11.07
C CYS A 99 -6.69 3.24 -11.95
N TYR A 100 -6.83 2.80 -13.20
CA TYR A 100 -7.80 3.35 -14.15
C TYR A 100 -9.23 2.78 -13.98
N MET A 101 -9.49 2.05 -12.89
CA MET A 101 -10.82 1.57 -12.52
C MET A 101 -11.55 0.83 -13.67
N CYS A 102 -10.89 -0.17 -14.27
CA CYS A 102 -11.45 -0.96 -15.37
C CYS A 102 -12.81 -1.58 -15.00
N LYS A 103 -13.79 -1.51 -15.91
CA LYS A 103 -15.16 -2.04 -15.68
C LYS A 103 -15.18 -3.54 -15.38
N ASP A 104 -14.39 -4.32 -16.11
CA ASP A 104 -14.36 -5.79 -16.00
C ASP A 104 -13.35 -6.31 -14.97
N ILE A 105 -12.61 -5.42 -14.32
CA ILE A 105 -11.65 -5.71 -13.23
C ILE A 105 -10.78 -6.96 -13.54
N PRO A 106 -10.02 -6.95 -14.65
CA PRO A 106 -9.32 -8.14 -15.15
C PRO A 106 -8.25 -8.66 -14.18
N CYS A 107 -7.76 -7.84 -13.26
CA CYS A 107 -6.76 -8.23 -12.26
C CYS A 107 -7.27 -9.18 -11.16
N VAL A 108 -8.58 -9.24 -10.92
CA VAL A 108 -9.16 -10.07 -9.83
C VAL A 108 -9.45 -11.50 -10.29
N SER A 109 -9.98 -11.66 -11.51
CA SER A 109 -10.39 -12.96 -12.06
C SER A 109 -9.29 -14.04 -12.02
N PRO A 110 -8.01 -13.75 -12.30
CA PRO A 110 -6.93 -14.74 -12.32
C PRO A 110 -6.46 -15.21 -10.94
N CYS A 111 -6.96 -14.65 -9.83
CA CYS A 111 -6.47 -15.00 -8.50
C CYS A 111 -6.93 -16.41 -8.09
N PRO A 112 -6.02 -17.40 -7.95
CA PRO A 112 -6.42 -18.77 -7.65
C PRO A 112 -6.74 -19.00 -6.17
N THR A 113 -6.18 -18.17 -5.27
CA THR A 113 -6.28 -18.36 -3.81
C THR A 113 -7.36 -17.53 -3.14
N GLY A 114 -8.04 -16.65 -3.90
CA GLY A 114 -9.01 -15.71 -3.32
C GLY A 114 -8.38 -14.65 -2.42
N ALA A 115 -7.09 -14.34 -2.61
CA ALA A 115 -6.48 -13.14 -2.02
C ALA A 115 -7.11 -11.86 -2.59
N LEU A 116 -7.48 -11.90 -3.87
CA LEU A 116 -8.40 -10.95 -4.49
C LEU A 116 -9.76 -11.64 -4.63
N ASP A 117 -10.74 -11.23 -3.83
CA ASP A 117 -12.07 -11.81 -3.83
C ASP A 117 -12.99 -11.05 -4.80
N ARG A 118 -13.52 -11.79 -5.78
CA ARG A 118 -14.51 -11.28 -6.74
C ARG A 118 -15.76 -10.77 -6.04
N LYS A 119 -16.15 -11.38 -4.91
CA LYS A 119 -17.36 -10.97 -4.17
C LYS A 119 -17.26 -9.55 -3.62
N LEU A 120 -16.06 -9.09 -3.27
CA LEU A 120 -15.85 -7.73 -2.75
C LEU A 120 -16.02 -6.65 -3.83
N VAL A 121 -15.97 -7.04 -5.11
CA VAL A 121 -16.12 -6.15 -6.27
C VAL A 121 -17.31 -6.53 -7.15
N SER A 122 -18.25 -7.32 -6.61
CA SER A 122 -19.46 -7.74 -7.34
C SER A 122 -20.70 -7.22 -6.64
N LYS A 123 -21.69 -6.83 -7.43
CA LYS A 123 -23.02 -6.42 -6.97
C LYS A 123 -24.07 -7.30 -7.64
N LYS A 124 -25.10 -7.68 -6.88
CA LYS A 124 -26.28 -8.38 -7.42
C LYS A 124 -27.18 -7.36 -8.10
N ASP A 125 -27.49 -7.60 -9.38
CA ASP A 125 -28.46 -6.78 -10.10
C ASP A 125 -29.90 -7.15 -9.71
N THR A 126 -30.86 -6.34 -10.11
CA THR A 126 -32.31 -6.50 -9.92
C THR A 126 -32.83 -7.85 -10.43
N SER A 127 -32.12 -8.45 -11.40
CA SER A 127 -32.41 -9.77 -11.98
C SER A 127 -31.72 -10.93 -11.25
N GLY A 128 -31.05 -10.69 -10.12
CA GLY A 128 -30.36 -11.72 -9.33
C GLY A 128 -29.00 -12.17 -9.85
N VAL A 129 -28.53 -11.65 -10.99
CA VAL A 129 -27.24 -11.98 -11.58
C VAL A 129 -26.12 -11.15 -10.94
N GLU A 130 -25.01 -11.80 -10.57
CA GLU A 130 -23.82 -11.13 -10.05
C GLU A 130 -23.03 -10.48 -11.17
N LYS A 131 -22.85 -9.16 -11.09
CA LYS A 131 -22.06 -8.37 -12.05
C LYS A 131 -20.94 -7.65 -11.32
N LEU A 132 -19.77 -7.55 -11.95
CA LEU A 132 -18.63 -6.80 -11.43
C LEU A 132 -18.95 -5.30 -11.46
N ASP A 133 -18.68 -4.62 -10.34
CA ASP A 133 -18.80 -3.17 -10.20
C ASP A 133 -17.56 -2.62 -9.48
N ILE A 134 -16.75 -1.89 -10.24
CA ILE A 134 -15.52 -1.29 -9.73
C ILE A 134 -15.76 -0.27 -8.62
N LYS A 135 -16.95 0.34 -8.53
CA LYS A 135 -17.28 1.31 -7.47
C LYS A 135 -17.32 0.67 -6.08
N MET A 136 -17.44 -0.65 -6.00
CA MET A 136 -17.40 -1.40 -4.74
C MET A 136 -15.97 -1.62 -4.23
N SER A 137 -14.96 -1.37 -5.07
CA SER A 137 -13.56 -1.62 -4.70
C SER A 137 -13.07 -0.68 -3.60
N LYS A 138 -12.37 -1.24 -2.62
CA LYS A 138 -11.73 -0.50 -1.52
C LYS A 138 -10.22 -0.63 -1.64
N MET A 139 -9.59 0.32 -2.34
CA MET A 139 -8.14 0.31 -2.60
C MET A 139 -7.36 1.40 -1.86
N GLY A 140 -8.06 2.32 -1.21
CA GLY A 140 -7.52 3.49 -0.52
C GLY A 140 -8.54 4.63 -0.49
N VAL A 141 -8.27 5.64 0.34
CA VAL A 141 -9.12 6.85 0.43
C VAL A 141 -8.28 8.04 -0.03
N ALA A 142 -8.78 8.77 -1.03
CA ALA A 142 -8.16 10.02 -1.47
C ALA A 142 -8.61 11.15 -0.54
N THR A 143 -7.66 11.94 -0.07
CA THR A 143 -7.92 13.14 0.74
C THR A 143 -7.16 14.33 0.18
N ILE A 144 -7.74 15.51 0.33
CA ILE A 144 -7.08 16.77 0.00
C ILE A 144 -6.36 17.25 1.24
N ASP A 145 -5.09 17.61 1.06
CA ASP A 145 -4.29 18.25 2.10
C ASP A 145 -4.66 19.74 2.13
N SER A 146 -5.35 20.18 3.19
CA SER A 146 -5.80 21.56 3.36
C SER A 146 -4.64 22.54 3.53
N ASP A 147 -3.50 22.08 4.06
CA ASP A 147 -2.38 22.95 4.38
C ASP A 147 -1.56 23.25 3.13
N GLN A 148 -1.48 22.29 2.20
CA GLN A 148 -0.75 22.43 0.92
C GLN A 148 -1.64 22.95 -0.22
N CYS A 149 -2.96 22.96 -0.06
CA CYS A 149 -3.87 23.36 -1.11
C CYS A 149 -4.07 24.89 -1.15
N ILE A 150 -3.63 25.52 -2.24
CA ILE A 150 -3.75 26.98 -2.44
C ILE A 150 -5.19 27.50 -2.46
N ALA A 151 -6.18 26.63 -2.70
CA ALA A 151 -7.60 27.00 -2.61
C ALA A 151 -8.02 27.35 -1.18
N PHE A 152 -7.45 26.66 -0.18
CA PHE A 152 -7.66 26.99 1.24
C PHE A 152 -6.96 28.30 1.62
N TRP A 153 -5.92 28.71 0.88
CA TRP A 153 -5.24 29.99 1.09
C TRP A 153 -6.00 31.18 0.48
N GLY A 154 -7.10 30.92 -0.24
CA GLY A 154 -7.96 31.93 -0.86
C GLY A 154 -7.61 32.28 -2.31
N ILE A 155 -6.76 31.49 -2.96
CA ILE A 155 -6.52 31.59 -4.41
C ILE A 155 -7.54 30.69 -5.11
N GLN A 156 -8.23 31.21 -6.14
CA GLN A 156 -9.19 30.42 -6.90
C GLN A 156 -8.46 29.38 -7.77
N CYS A 157 -8.31 28.16 -7.25
CA CYS A 157 -7.71 27.03 -7.96
C CYS A 157 -8.69 25.86 -8.02
N ASP A 158 -8.99 25.40 -9.23
CA ASP A 158 -9.90 24.30 -9.53
C ASP A 158 -9.23 23.19 -10.37
N ALA A 159 -7.89 23.17 -10.40
CA ALA A 159 -7.12 22.30 -11.29
C ALA A 159 -7.40 20.81 -11.02
N CYS A 160 -7.45 20.39 -9.76
CA CYS A 160 -7.77 19.01 -9.39
C CYS A 160 -9.22 18.63 -9.75
N TYR A 161 -10.15 19.57 -9.59
CA TYR A 161 -11.55 19.38 -9.95
C TYR A 161 -11.70 19.18 -11.47
N ARG A 162 -11.10 20.05 -12.29
CA ARG A 162 -11.16 19.93 -13.76
C ARG A 162 -10.39 18.74 -14.34
N ALA A 163 -9.32 18.31 -13.66
CA ALA A 163 -8.55 17.13 -14.08
C ALA A 163 -9.27 15.82 -13.76
N CYS A 164 -10.25 15.82 -12.85
CA CYS A 164 -10.95 14.62 -12.42
C CYS A 164 -11.83 14.06 -13.56
N PRO A 165 -11.71 12.78 -13.94
CA PRO A 165 -12.63 12.17 -14.91
C PRO A 165 -14.09 12.09 -14.40
N LEU A 166 -14.28 12.20 -13.09
CA LEU A 166 -15.57 12.12 -12.39
C LEU A 166 -15.91 13.47 -11.74
N MET A 167 -15.78 14.56 -12.51
CA MET A 167 -16.09 15.93 -12.04
C MET A 167 -17.48 16.02 -11.41
N GLY A 168 -17.58 16.66 -10.25
CA GLY A 168 -18.83 16.85 -9.52
C GLY A 168 -19.37 15.60 -8.84
N GLN A 169 -18.74 14.44 -9.04
CA GLN A 169 -19.10 13.19 -8.37
C GLN A 169 -18.03 12.77 -7.36
N ALA A 170 -16.76 12.69 -7.78
CA ALA A 170 -15.65 12.28 -6.91
C ALA A 170 -14.97 13.46 -6.21
N ILE A 171 -14.92 14.62 -6.87
CA ILE A 171 -14.43 15.87 -6.29
C ILE A 171 -15.50 16.93 -6.51
N VAL A 172 -15.87 17.62 -5.45
CA VAL A 172 -16.81 18.75 -5.45
C VAL A 172 -16.11 20.01 -4.95
N ILE A 173 -16.65 21.17 -5.31
CA ILE A 173 -16.16 22.46 -4.79
C ILE A 173 -17.15 22.96 -3.76
N ASP A 174 -16.69 23.11 -2.52
CA ASP A 174 -17.44 23.73 -1.44
C ASP A 174 -17.12 25.23 -1.42
N ALA A 175 -18.13 26.04 -1.73
CA ALA A 175 -18.03 27.49 -1.69
C ALA A 175 -18.33 27.98 -0.27
N SER A 176 -17.37 28.65 0.37
CA SER A 176 -17.54 29.27 1.67
C SER A 176 -17.04 30.71 1.67
N ARG A 177 -17.49 31.53 2.62
CA ARG A 177 -17.05 32.93 2.73
C ARG A 177 -15.66 32.99 3.33
N ASN A 178 -14.76 33.80 2.77
CA ASN A 178 -13.46 34.05 3.39
C ASN A 178 -13.59 35.12 4.48
N ASP A 179 -13.65 34.69 5.74
CA ASP A 179 -13.82 35.60 6.88
C ASP A 179 -12.67 36.60 7.05
N ARG A 180 -11.45 36.28 6.58
CA ARG A 180 -10.27 37.16 6.69
C ARG A 180 -10.40 38.41 5.83
N THR A 181 -10.97 38.29 4.62
CA THR A 181 -11.05 39.41 3.66
C THR A 181 -12.46 39.97 3.51
N GLY A 182 -13.48 39.21 3.90
CA GLY A 182 -14.89 39.62 3.89
C GLY A 182 -15.52 39.84 2.50
N LYS A 183 -14.71 39.86 1.42
CA LYS A 183 -15.09 40.16 0.03
C LYS A 183 -14.92 38.98 -0.94
N HIS A 184 -14.10 37.99 -0.61
CA HIS A 184 -13.82 36.83 -1.48
C HIS A 184 -14.47 35.55 -0.95
N ALA A 185 -14.78 34.61 -1.84
CA ALA A 185 -15.19 33.26 -1.50
C ALA A 185 -14.00 32.30 -1.55
N LEU A 186 -13.93 31.36 -0.61
CA LEU A 186 -13.08 30.18 -0.68
C LEU A 186 -13.79 29.13 -1.54
N MET A 187 -13.10 28.65 -2.58
CA MET A 187 -13.59 27.61 -3.48
C MET A 187 -12.79 26.34 -3.22
N THR A 188 -13.03 25.71 -2.08
CA THR A 188 -12.20 24.60 -1.59
C THR A 188 -12.66 23.27 -2.18
N PRO A 189 -11.76 22.46 -2.77
CA PRO A 189 -12.13 21.14 -3.25
C PRO A 189 -12.31 20.17 -2.08
N ARG A 190 -13.28 19.26 -2.20
CA ARG A 190 -13.54 18.16 -1.27
C ARG A 190 -13.77 16.86 -2.03
N VAL A 191 -13.17 15.77 -1.57
CA VAL A 191 -13.40 14.42 -2.11
C VAL A 191 -14.66 13.83 -1.49
N VAL A 192 -15.50 13.16 -2.30
CA VAL A 192 -16.79 12.58 -1.90
C VAL A 192 -16.88 11.11 -2.29
#